data_AF-A0A9D5G7Q9-F1
#
_entry.id   AF-A0A9D5G7Q9-F1
#
_cell.length_a   1.000
_cell.length_b   1.000
_cell.length_c   1.000
_cell.angle_alpha   90.00
_cell.angle_beta   90.00
_cell.angle_gamma   90.00
#
_symmetry.space_group_name_H-M   'P 1'
#
loop_
_entity.id
_entity.type
_entity.pdbx_description
1 polymer ?
#
loop_
_entity_poly.entity_id
_entity_poly.type
_entity_poly.pdbx_seq_one_letter_code
_entity_poly.pdbx_strand_id
1 'polypeptide(L)'
;MTATPGPDNGKVGYVNMDALVKVHPLYPQLAHLDDDVAALELRSVGPQIARSGADIARQEAQLQRELDEAADRTKRALGDKQQEYAKQEQAAIAAALGAAGSQNGSGSIAASVAAQARVQAQRVTAASQANVDTYRRQLVDQERTAAATLDRALGERAAREYRARADELARKESDYALSLASADAAERLSLRTKLSNLALDDATRAEVTKALAALDRKEADAVGAMRNRDQATLAAFQVTLHARVRRELAQQIGSLQKRTVAKINVRQQQAQSQIVGQVGLPPTGGVAVPPGVGPGMRQKLETLHARFQHDFDRDASQTVAQFQRTRAELTRRFHALAGADAADRSGAERQIDALQKQRGDLYGEMVAQINREVKVIAQKRGIGVVVSNVVAPAGGVDLTSEAQKDIESLHE
;
A
#
# COMPACT_ATOMS: atom_id res chain seq x y z
N MET A 1 52.04 -15.88 59.99
CA MET A 1 51.42 -14.99 58.97
C MET A 1 51.18 -15.81 57.72
N THR A 2 49.91 -16.12 57.43
CA THR A 2 49.52 -16.85 56.22
C THR A 2 49.36 -15.86 55.07
N ALA A 3 50.09 -16.05 53.98
CA ALA A 3 49.98 -15.20 52.80
C ALA A 3 48.68 -15.50 52.04
N THR A 4 47.82 -14.49 51.88
CA THR A 4 46.65 -14.57 51.00
C THR A 4 47.13 -14.48 49.55
N PRO A 5 46.82 -15.44 48.67
CA PRO A 5 47.18 -15.32 47.26
C PRO A 5 46.39 -14.20 46.59
N GLY A 6 47.08 -13.33 45.86
CA GLY A 6 46.45 -12.30 45.03
C GLY A 6 45.77 -12.90 43.79
N PRO A 7 44.76 -12.24 43.21
CA PRO A 7 44.05 -12.76 42.05
C PRO A 7 44.96 -12.81 40.81
N ASP A 8 45.10 -13.99 40.22
CA ASP A 8 45.89 -14.22 39.01
C ASP A 8 45.44 -13.31 37.85
N ASN A 9 46.36 -12.50 37.36
CA ASN A 9 46.16 -11.61 36.21
C ASN A 9 46.55 -12.30 34.91
N GLY A 10 45.67 -12.30 33.89
CA GLY A 10 46.13 -12.22 32.50
C GLY A 10 45.43 -13.07 31.44
N LYS A 11 44.73 -14.15 31.79
CA LYS A 11 44.09 -14.99 30.77
C LYS A 11 42.87 -14.28 30.16
N VAL A 12 42.83 -14.21 28.83
CA VAL A 12 41.69 -13.72 28.04
C VAL A 12 40.91 -14.92 27.52
N GLY A 13 39.63 -15.00 27.85
CA GLY A 13 38.72 -15.97 27.27
C GLY A 13 38.09 -15.44 25.98
N TYR A 14 37.65 -16.33 25.09
CA TYR A 14 36.73 -15.98 24.01
C TYR A 14 35.56 -16.96 23.94
N VAL A 15 34.42 -16.49 23.43
CA VAL A 15 33.22 -17.29 23.17
C VAL A 15 32.63 -16.97 21.81
N ASN A 16 32.22 -18.00 21.09
CA ASN A 16 31.38 -17.86 19.91
C ASN A 16 29.91 -17.73 20.36
N MET A 17 29.41 -16.49 20.45
CA MET A 17 28.05 -16.19 20.89
C MET A 17 27.01 -16.80 19.94
N ASP A 18 27.28 -16.83 18.63
CA ASP A 18 26.37 -17.43 17.65
C ASP A 18 26.23 -18.95 17.83
N ALA A 19 27.28 -19.62 18.33
CA ALA A 19 27.22 -21.02 18.72
C ALA A 19 26.45 -21.20 20.05
N LEU A 20 26.74 -20.37 21.05
CA LEU A 20 26.09 -20.44 22.37
C LEU A 20 24.59 -20.11 22.32
N VAL A 21 24.18 -19.18 21.46
CA VAL A 21 22.75 -18.87 21.22
C VAL A 21 22.01 -20.07 20.61
N LYS A 22 22.65 -20.85 19.74
CA LYS A 22 22.03 -22.02 19.07
C LYS A 22 21.81 -23.23 19.98
N VAL A 23 22.58 -23.37 21.04
CA VAL A 23 22.47 -24.45 22.04
C VAL A 23 21.66 -24.03 23.27
N HIS A 24 21.23 -22.77 23.34
CA HIS A 24 20.46 -22.24 24.46
C HIS A 24 19.05 -22.85 24.52
N PRO A 25 18.49 -23.20 25.71
CA PRO A 25 17.16 -23.80 25.84
C PRO A 25 16.01 -23.05 25.15
N LEU A 26 16.13 -21.73 25.04
CA LEU A 26 15.14 -20.86 24.37
C LEU A 26 15.35 -20.72 22.85
N TYR A 27 16.40 -21.32 22.28
CA TYR A 27 16.67 -21.24 20.84
C TYR A 27 15.54 -21.79 19.95
N PRO A 28 14.83 -22.88 20.30
CA PRO A 28 13.67 -23.33 19.52
C PRO A 28 12.54 -22.29 19.49
N GLN A 29 12.39 -21.46 20.53
CA GLN A 29 11.40 -20.38 20.56
C GLN A 29 11.85 -19.19 19.69
N LEU A 30 13.15 -18.85 19.72
CA LEU A 30 13.72 -17.82 18.85
C LEU A 30 13.62 -18.25 17.37
N ALA A 31 13.94 -19.51 17.06
CA ALA A 31 13.80 -20.08 15.73
C ALA A 31 12.34 -20.11 15.26
N HIS A 32 11.39 -20.43 16.15
CA HIS A 32 9.96 -20.30 15.83
C HIS A 32 9.54 -18.86 15.54
N LEU A 33 10.08 -17.86 16.26
CA LEU A 33 9.82 -16.45 15.98
C LEU A 33 10.50 -15.98 14.67
N ASP A 34 11.69 -16.49 14.35
CA ASP A 34 12.34 -16.30 13.05
C ASP A 34 11.48 -16.89 11.92
N ASP A 35 10.99 -18.12 12.07
CA ASP A 35 10.11 -18.80 11.11
C ASP A 35 8.74 -18.11 10.98
N ASP A 36 8.15 -17.61 12.07
CA ASP A 36 6.87 -16.88 12.05
C ASP A 36 7.02 -15.49 11.41
N VAL A 37 8.12 -14.77 11.68
CA VAL A 37 8.45 -13.50 11.00
C VAL A 37 8.73 -13.76 9.53
N ALA A 38 9.56 -14.75 9.19
CA ALA A 38 9.85 -15.12 7.80
C ALA A 38 8.59 -15.59 7.07
N ALA A 39 7.71 -16.35 7.71
CA ALA A 39 6.44 -16.75 7.16
C ALA A 39 5.51 -15.55 6.95
N LEU A 40 5.41 -14.61 7.90
CA LEU A 40 4.57 -13.41 7.75
C LEU A 40 5.15 -12.38 6.78
N GLU A 41 6.47 -12.29 6.64
CA GLU A 41 7.14 -11.51 5.59
C GLU A 41 6.93 -12.16 4.22
N LEU A 42 7.13 -13.48 4.09
CA LEU A 42 6.80 -14.24 2.87
C LEU A 42 5.30 -14.21 2.56
N ARG A 43 4.43 -13.95 3.55
CA ARG A 43 2.97 -13.83 3.42
C ARG A 43 2.50 -12.39 3.19
N SER A 44 3.32 -11.38 3.47
CA SER A 44 3.07 -9.98 3.12
C SER A 44 3.68 -9.61 1.76
N VAL A 45 4.74 -10.32 1.36
CA VAL A 45 5.33 -10.28 0.00
C VAL A 45 4.64 -11.27 -0.94
N GLY A 46 4.15 -12.40 -0.41
CA GLY A 46 3.41 -13.44 -1.15
C GLY A 46 1.88 -13.27 -1.11
N PRO A 47 1.14 -13.91 -2.02
CA PRO A 47 -0.26 -13.57 -2.26
C PRO A 47 -1.28 -14.37 -1.39
N GLN A 48 -1.39 -14.10 -0.07
CA GLN A 48 -2.57 -14.37 0.82
C GLN A 48 -2.20 -14.22 2.33
N ILE A 49 -2.88 -13.49 3.23
CA ILE A 49 -4.30 -13.07 3.24
C ILE A 49 -4.47 -11.68 3.93
N ALA A 50 -4.12 -10.59 3.26
CA ALA A 50 -5.17 -9.58 3.01
C ALA A 50 -5.97 -10.08 1.78
N ARG A 51 -7.12 -9.50 1.41
CA ARG A 51 -7.72 -9.83 0.10
C ARG A 51 -6.65 -9.64 -0.97
N SER A 52 -6.25 -10.71 -1.66
CA SER A 52 -5.06 -10.62 -2.51
C SER A 52 -5.28 -9.57 -3.59
N GLY A 53 -4.22 -8.96 -4.13
CA GLY A 53 -4.38 -8.02 -5.24
C GLY A 53 -5.20 -8.59 -6.40
N ALA A 54 -5.15 -9.92 -6.59
CA ALA A 54 -5.98 -10.66 -7.54
C ALA A 54 -7.44 -10.86 -7.11
N ASP A 55 -7.76 -10.94 -5.81
CA ASP A 55 -9.14 -10.97 -5.30
C ASP A 55 -9.78 -9.58 -5.32
N ILE A 56 -9.02 -8.55 -4.96
CA ILE A 56 -9.42 -7.15 -5.11
C ILE A 56 -9.67 -6.84 -6.58
N ALA A 57 -8.74 -7.18 -7.49
CA ALA A 57 -8.94 -7.01 -8.92
C ALA A 57 -10.16 -7.80 -9.46
N ARG A 58 -10.42 -9.01 -8.95
CA ARG A 58 -11.63 -9.78 -9.29
C ARG A 58 -12.90 -9.10 -8.80
N GLN A 59 -12.90 -8.53 -7.59
CA GLN A 59 -14.04 -7.80 -7.01
C GLN A 59 -14.24 -6.43 -7.65
N GLU A 60 -13.18 -5.70 -8.02
CA GLU A 60 -13.25 -4.51 -8.87
C GLU A 60 -13.86 -4.86 -10.24
N ALA A 61 -13.38 -5.93 -10.89
CA ALA A 61 -13.91 -6.39 -12.17
C ALA A 61 -15.37 -6.88 -12.06
N GLN A 62 -15.79 -7.38 -10.90
CA GLN A 62 -17.20 -7.67 -10.63
C GLN A 62 -18.02 -6.38 -10.47
N LEU A 63 -17.59 -5.43 -9.62
CA LEU A 63 -18.28 -4.14 -9.44
C LEU A 63 -18.36 -3.34 -10.75
N GLN A 64 -17.34 -3.43 -11.60
CA GLN A 64 -17.35 -2.83 -12.94
C GLN A 64 -18.36 -3.52 -13.87
N ARG A 65 -18.47 -4.86 -13.83
CA ARG A 65 -19.50 -5.60 -14.57
C ARG A 65 -20.91 -5.28 -14.08
N GLU A 66 -21.15 -5.26 -12.76
CA GLU A 66 -22.43 -4.87 -12.16
C GLU A 66 -22.86 -3.46 -12.59
N LEU A 67 -21.89 -2.54 -12.72
CA LEU A 67 -22.12 -1.19 -13.19
C LEU A 67 -22.39 -1.10 -14.71
N ASP A 68 -21.63 -1.84 -15.53
CA ASP A 68 -21.83 -1.89 -16.98
C ASP A 68 -23.20 -2.54 -17.30
N GLU A 69 -23.58 -3.62 -16.60
CA GLU A 69 -24.92 -4.21 -16.67
C GLU A 69 -26.03 -3.24 -16.24
N ALA A 70 -25.80 -2.45 -15.17
CA ALA A 70 -26.77 -1.45 -14.74
C ALA A 70 -26.95 -0.36 -15.80
N ALA A 71 -25.89 0.03 -16.51
CA ALA A 71 -25.98 0.96 -17.64
C ALA A 71 -26.75 0.33 -18.81
N ASP A 72 -26.48 -0.93 -19.17
CA ASP A 72 -27.20 -1.65 -20.23
C ASP A 72 -28.68 -1.88 -19.92
N ARG A 73 -29.05 -2.16 -18.66
CA ARG A 73 -30.44 -2.24 -18.22
C ARG A 73 -31.14 -0.89 -18.34
N THR A 74 -30.47 0.20 -17.92
CA THR A 74 -30.97 1.58 -18.01
C THR A 74 -31.18 1.99 -19.46
N LYS A 75 -30.24 1.66 -20.35
CA LYS A 75 -30.30 1.92 -21.79
C LYS A 75 -31.45 1.19 -22.47
N ARG A 76 -31.65 -0.10 -22.15
CA ARG A 76 -32.80 -0.89 -22.62
C ARG A 76 -34.12 -0.26 -22.16
N ALA A 77 -34.27 -0.02 -20.85
CA ALA A 77 -35.50 0.58 -20.29
C ALA A 77 -35.85 1.94 -20.92
N LEU A 78 -34.86 2.80 -21.19
CA LEU A 78 -35.09 4.07 -21.91
C LEU A 78 -35.52 3.85 -23.36
N GLY A 79 -34.91 2.89 -24.06
CA GLY A 79 -35.31 2.52 -25.43
C GLY A 79 -36.71 1.91 -25.51
N ASP A 80 -37.06 1.05 -24.57
CA ASP A 80 -38.38 0.41 -24.47
C ASP A 80 -39.46 1.46 -24.18
N LYS A 81 -39.22 2.35 -23.20
CA LYS A 81 -40.11 3.51 -22.95
C LYS A 81 -40.24 4.40 -24.18
N GLN A 82 -39.14 4.74 -24.86
CA GLN A 82 -39.20 5.56 -26.08
C GLN A 82 -40.09 4.91 -27.15
N GLN A 83 -40.00 3.58 -27.34
CA GLN A 83 -40.86 2.85 -28.27
C GLN A 83 -42.32 2.78 -27.81
N GLU A 84 -42.57 2.66 -26.50
CA GLU A 84 -43.93 2.64 -25.95
C GLU A 84 -44.63 3.99 -26.12
N TYR A 85 -44.01 5.08 -25.66
CA TYR A 85 -44.51 6.44 -25.83
C TYR A 85 -44.72 6.78 -27.31
N ALA A 86 -43.79 6.37 -28.18
CA ALA A 86 -43.91 6.52 -29.64
C ALA A 86 -45.12 5.77 -30.26
N LYS A 87 -45.54 4.64 -29.69
CA LYS A 87 -46.74 3.89 -30.12
C LYS A 87 -48.02 4.52 -29.56
N GLN A 88 -48.02 4.90 -28.29
CA GLN A 88 -49.16 5.57 -27.64
C GLN A 88 -49.48 6.91 -28.31
N GLU A 89 -48.44 7.70 -28.62
CA GLU A 89 -48.54 8.94 -29.39
C GLU A 89 -49.16 8.68 -30.77
N GLN A 90 -48.64 7.71 -31.54
CA GLN A 90 -49.17 7.39 -32.87
C GLN A 90 -50.65 6.94 -32.82
N ALA A 91 -51.03 6.12 -31.84
CA ALA A 91 -52.41 5.71 -31.66
C ALA A 91 -53.33 6.90 -31.31
N ALA A 92 -52.88 7.80 -30.44
CA ALA A 92 -53.64 8.98 -30.06
C ALA A 92 -53.74 10.02 -31.20
N ILE A 93 -52.68 10.22 -31.99
CA ILE A 93 -52.70 11.03 -33.21
C ILE A 93 -53.67 10.44 -34.24
N ALA A 94 -53.62 9.12 -34.48
CA ALA A 94 -54.51 8.45 -35.41
C ALA A 94 -55.98 8.55 -34.98
N ALA A 95 -56.27 8.37 -33.69
CA ALA A 95 -57.61 8.55 -33.14
C ALA A 95 -58.12 10.01 -33.31
N ALA A 96 -57.25 11.00 -33.04
CA ALA A 96 -57.60 12.41 -33.19
C ALA A 96 -57.80 12.84 -34.66
N LEU A 97 -57.04 12.28 -35.60
CA LEU A 97 -57.21 12.49 -37.04
C LEU A 97 -58.47 11.79 -37.59
N GLY A 98 -58.76 10.58 -37.12
CA GLY A 98 -60.00 9.86 -37.44
C GLY A 98 -61.25 10.61 -36.99
N ALA A 99 -61.22 11.16 -35.77
CA ALA A 99 -62.29 12.03 -35.26
C ALA A 99 -62.44 13.36 -36.02
N ALA A 100 -61.43 13.77 -36.79
CA ALA A 100 -61.44 14.98 -37.62
C ALA A 100 -61.84 14.72 -39.10
N GLY A 101 -62.20 13.49 -39.47
CA GLY A 101 -62.72 13.15 -40.80
C GLY A 101 -61.68 13.10 -41.94
N SER A 102 -60.38 13.13 -41.64
CA SER A 102 -59.32 13.14 -42.66
C SER A 102 -58.93 11.71 -43.06
N GLN A 103 -59.69 11.10 -44.00
CA GLN A 103 -59.49 9.70 -44.41
C GLN A 103 -58.51 9.45 -45.57
N ASN A 104 -58.17 10.46 -46.38
CA ASN A 104 -57.47 10.24 -47.65
C ASN A 104 -56.02 10.79 -47.67
N GLY A 105 -55.05 9.88 -47.72
CA GLY A 105 -53.71 10.10 -48.31
C GLY A 105 -52.58 10.63 -47.42
N SER A 106 -52.83 11.31 -46.30
CA SER A 106 -51.77 12.01 -45.54
C SER A 106 -50.92 11.12 -44.62
N GLY A 107 -51.35 9.89 -44.35
CA GLY A 107 -50.74 9.02 -43.32
C GLY A 107 -49.33 8.50 -43.65
N SER A 108 -49.00 8.27 -44.91
CA SER A 108 -47.72 7.64 -45.31
C SER A 108 -46.51 8.55 -45.15
N ILE A 109 -46.66 9.84 -45.50
CA ILE A 109 -45.58 10.84 -45.41
C ILE A 109 -45.30 11.23 -43.95
N ALA A 110 -46.35 11.38 -43.14
CA ALA A 110 -46.18 11.63 -41.70
C ALA A 110 -45.49 10.44 -41.01
N ALA A 111 -45.84 9.20 -41.38
CA ALA A 111 -45.19 8.00 -40.85
C ALA A 111 -43.71 7.89 -41.27
N SER A 112 -43.34 8.23 -42.51
CA SER A 112 -41.95 8.13 -42.96
C SER A 112 -41.05 9.20 -42.32
N VAL A 113 -41.51 10.45 -42.21
CA VAL A 113 -40.77 11.52 -41.53
C VAL A 113 -40.57 11.20 -40.04
N ALA A 114 -41.62 10.72 -39.35
CA ALA A 114 -41.52 10.30 -37.96
C ALA A 114 -40.57 9.10 -37.77
N ALA A 115 -40.59 8.11 -38.69
CA ALA A 115 -39.65 6.99 -38.65
C ALA A 115 -38.20 7.44 -38.87
N GLN A 116 -37.95 8.35 -39.82
CA GLN A 116 -36.61 8.84 -40.12
C GLN A 116 -36.03 9.69 -38.96
N ALA A 117 -36.86 10.57 -38.36
CA ALA A 117 -36.48 11.31 -37.16
C ALA A 117 -36.15 10.39 -35.97
N ARG A 118 -36.94 9.32 -35.76
CA ARG A 118 -36.67 8.29 -34.73
C ARG A 118 -35.33 7.58 -34.96
N VAL A 119 -35.04 7.15 -36.19
CA VAL A 119 -33.75 6.52 -36.53
C VAL A 119 -32.58 7.48 -36.31
N GLN A 120 -32.73 8.76 -36.65
CA GLN A 120 -31.68 9.76 -36.45
C GLN A 120 -31.44 10.04 -34.95
N ALA A 121 -32.51 10.24 -34.17
CA ALA A 121 -32.42 10.45 -32.72
C ALA A 121 -31.82 9.23 -31.98
N GLN A 122 -32.19 8.01 -32.38
CA GLN A 122 -31.60 6.78 -31.84
C GLN A 122 -30.10 6.67 -32.16
N ARG A 123 -29.68 6.99 -33.39
CA ARG A 123 -28.27 7.01 -33.79
C ARG A 123 -27.46 8.04 -33.01
N VAL A 124 -27.96 9.27 -32.88
CA VAL A 124 -27.30 10.34 -32.09
C VAL A 124 -27.17 9.95 -30.62
N THR A 125 -28.24 9.42 -30.02
CA THR A 125 -28.25 8.99 -28.62
C THR A 125 -27.28 7.83 -28.38
N ALA A 126 -27.31 6.81 -29.24
CA ALA A 126 -26.42 5.65 -29.12
C ALA A 126 -24.93 6.02 -29.32
N ALA A 127 -24.62 6.89 -30.28
CA ALA A 127 -23.26 7.38 -30.52
C ALA A 127 -22.76 8.26 -29.37
N SER A 128 -23.60 9.15 -28.84
CA SER A 128 -23.27 10.01 -27.69
C SER A 128 -22.99 9.18 -26.44
N GLN A 129 -23.82 8.16 -26.16
CA GLN A 129 -23.58 7.19 -25.07
C GLN A 129 -22.25 6.44 -25.25
N ALA A 130 -22.02 5.84 -26.42
CA ALA A 130 -20.77 5.10 -26.70
C ALA A 130 -19.51 5.98 -26.55
N ASN A 131 -19.60 7.26 -26.93
CA ASN A 131 -18.53 8.25 -26.73
C ASN A 131 -18.29 8.57 -25.24
N VAL A 132 -19.35 8.69 -24.43
CA VAL A 132 -19.25 8.89 -22.97
C VAL A 132 -18.64 7.68 -22.28
N ASP A 133 -19.05 6.46 -22.65
CA ASP A 133 -18.53 5.21 -22.06
C ASP A 133 -17.07 4.98 -22.44
N THR A 134 -16.70 5.24 -23.70
CA THR A 134 -15.30 5.19 -24.16
C THR A 134 -14.44 6.22 -23.41
N TYR A 135 -14.90 7.47 -23.31
CA TYR A 135 -14.21 8.51 -22.54
C TYR A 135 -14.04 8.12 -21.07
N ARG A 136 -15.08 7.54 -20.46
CA ARG A 136 -15.03 7.08 -19.07
C ARG A 136 -13.99 5.97 -18.86
N ARG A 137 -13.95 4.97 -19.73
CA ARG A 137 -12.95 3.88 -19.66
C ARG A 137 -11.54 4.44 -19.78
N GLN A 138 -11.28 5.25 -20.81
CA GLN A 138 -10.00 5.93 -21.01
C GLN A 138 -9.56 6.74 -19.77
N LEU A 139 -10.50 7.44 -19.12
CA LEU A 139 -10.19 8.25 -17.94
C LEU A 139 -9.86 7.41 -16.70
N VAL A 140 -10.52 6.26 -16.53
CA VAL A 140 -10.22 5.30 -15.45
C VAL A 140 -8.88 4.60 -15.70
N ASP A 141 -8.55 4.24 -16.94
CA ASP A 141 -7.27 3.61 -17.28
C ASP A 141 -6.09 4.60 -17.13
N GLN A 142 -6.31 5.88 -17.49
CA GLN A 142 -5.38 6.97 -17.17
C GLN A 142 -5.19 7.14 -15.66
N GLU A 143 -6.27 7.09 -14.86
CA GLU A 143 -6.18 7.18 -13.40
C GLU A 143 -5.39 6.01 -12.80
N ARG A 144 -5.67 4.76 -13.23
CA ARG A 144 -4.94 3.56 -12.79
C ARG A 144 -3.46 3.66 -13.13
N THR A 145 -3.13 4.12 -14.34
CA THR A 145 -1.74 4.32 -14.78
C THR A 145 -1.04 5.41 -13.96
N ALA A 146 -1.74 6.52 -13.67
CA ALA A 146 -1.22 7.61 -12.85
C ALA A 146 -0.99 7.16 -11.39
N ALA A 147 -1.92 6.41 -10.79
CA ALA A 147 -1.79 5.87 -9.45
C ALA A 147 -0.61 4.89 -9.34
N ALA A 148 -0.46 3.96 -10.28
CA ALA A 148 0.65 3.01 -10.31
C ALA A 148 2.02 3.68 -10.62
N THR A 149 2.03 4.85 -11.26
CA THR A 149 3.25 5.65 -11.47
C THR A 149 3.60 6.44 -10.22
N LEU A 150 2.60 7.00 -9.53
CA LEU A 150 2.77 7.70 -8.26
C LEU A 150 3.28 6.78 -7.16
N ASP A 151 2.71 5.58 -7.02
CA ASP A 151 3.13 4.58 -6.03
C ASP A 151 4.63 4.24 -6.17
N ARG A 152 5.07 3.93 -7.41
CA ARG A 152 6.49 3.74 -7.73
C ARG A 152 7.34 4.97 -7.38
N ALA A 153 6.92 6.18 -7.75
CA ALA A 153 7.67 7.40 -7.47
C ALA A 153 7.81 7.70 -5.97
N LEU A 154 6.77 7.42 -5.17
CA LEU A 154 6.81 7.55 -3.71
C LEU A 154 7.67 6.46 -3.06
N GLY A 155 7.57 5.21 -3.54
CA GLY A 155 8.41 4.10 -3.09
C GLY A 155 9.90 4.33 -3.37
N GLU A 156 10.25 4.76 -4.58
CA GLU A 156 11.63 5.15 -4.92
C GLU A 156 12.13 6.32 -4.06
N ARG A 157 11.28 7.31 -3.79
CA ARG A 157 11.62 8.44 -2.92
C ARG A 157 11.93 7.95 -1.51
N ALA A 158 11.07 7.12 -0.93
CA ALA A 158 11.31 6.54 0.40
C ALA A 158 12.58 5.69 0.43
N ALA A 159 12.86 4.89 -0.62
CA ALA A 159 14.11 4.14 -0.72
C ALA A 159 15.36 5.03 -0.78
N ARG A 160 15.29 6.19 -1.47
CA ARG A 160 16.37 7.20 -1.47
C ARG A 160 16.52 7.87 -0.11
N GLU A 161 15.43 8.27 0.54
CA GLU A 161 15.45 8.87 1.89
C GLU A 161 16.02 7.88 2.93
N TYR A 162 15.66 6.59 2.85
CA TYR A 162 16.21 5.53 3.70
C TYR A 162 17.72 5.33 3.50
N ARG A 163 18.20 5.18 2.26
CA ARG A 163 19.63 5.02 1.96
C ARG A 163 20.44 6.23 2.44
N ALA A 164 19.97 7.44 2.15
CA ALA A 164 20.64 8.66 2.61
C ALA A 164 20.76 8.72 4.14
N ARG A 165 19.75 8.22 4.88
CA ARG A 165 19.81 8.11 6.34
C ARG A 165 20.76 7.00 6.82
N ALA A 166 20.82 5.86 6.14
CA ALA A 166 21.79 4.80 6.43
C ALA A 166 23.23 5.29 6.20
N ASP A 167 23.50 5.97 5.09
CA ASP A 167 24.80 6.57 4.78
C ASP A 167 25.20 7.64 5.81
N GLU A 168 24.24 8.45 6.29
CA GLU A 168 24.47 9.45 7.36
C GLU A 168 24.89 8.78 8.68
N LEU A 169 24.25 7.69 9.07
CA LEU A 169 24.58 6.96 10.30
C LEU A 169 25.92 6.22 10.17
N ALA A 170 26.16 5.53 9.06
CA ALA A 170 27.43 4.84 8.80
C ALA A 170 28.65 5.81 8.79
N ARG A 171 28.47 7.04 8.31
CA ARG A 171 29.50 8.10 8.43
C ARG A 171 29.74 8.48 9.88
N LYS A 172 28.69 8.70 10.68
CA LYS A 172 28.84 9.01 12.11
C LYS A 172 29.48 7.86 12.89
N GLU A 173 29.16 6.60 12.57
CA GLU A 173 29.81 5.42 13.15
C GLU A 173 31.32 5.43 12.84
N SER A 174 31.68 5.76 11.60
CA SER A 174 33.08 5.89 11.16
C SER A 174 33.83 7.05 11.83
N ASP A 175 33.21 8.23 11.90
CA ASP A 175 33.76 9.42 12.57
C ASP A 175 33.93 9.18 14.09
N TYR A 176 32.97 8.47 14.71
CA TYR A 176 33.04 8.10 16.13
C TYR A 176 34.15 7.07 16.39
N ALA A 177 34.28 6.04 15.56
CA ALA A 177 35.37 5.08 15.64
C ALA A 177 36.75 5.76 15.51
N LEU A 178 36.89 6.71 14.57
CA LEU A 178 38.10 7.51 14.41
C LEU A 178 38.36 8.43 15.62
N SER A 179 37.31 9.02 16.20
CA SER A 179 37.41 9.84 17.42
C SER A 179 37.86 9.03 18.64
N LEU A 180 37.40 7.78 18.78
CA LEU A 180 37.85 6.86 19.83
C LEU A 180 39.32 6.47 19.62
N ALA A 181 39.65 6.00 18.41
CA ALA A 181 41.01 5.59 18.05
C ALA A 181 42.06 6.71 18.21
N SER A 182 41.67 7.97 17.96
CA SER A 182 42.55 9.13 18.14
C SER A 182 42.65 9.59 19.61
N ALA A 183 41.59 9.47 20.41
CA ALA A 183 41.64 9.73 21.84
C ALA A 183 42.57 8.76 22.57
N ASP A 184 42.47 7.46 22.26
CA ASP A 184 43.27 6.41 22.91
C ASP A 184 44.65 6.19 22.24
N ALA A 185 44.96 6.93 21.15
CA ALA A 185 46.20 6.77 20.36
C ALA A 185 47.48 6.98 21.18
N ALA A 186 47.51 8.00 22.05
CA ALA A 186 48.68 8.32 22.87
C ALA A 186 48.97 7.24 23.92
N GLU A 187 47.91 6.70 24.54
CA GLU A 187 48.03 5.59 25.49
C GLU A 187 48.46 4.30 24.78
N ARG A 188 47.82 3.97 23.65
CA ARG A 188 48.18 2.84 22.80
C ARG A 188 49.65 2.91 22.34
N LEU A 189 50.16 4.09 21.97
CA LEU A 189 51.57 4.30 21.66
C LEU A 189 52.47 4.12 22.88
N SER A 190 52.09 4.66 24.05
CA SER A 190 52.84 4.49 25.30
C SER A 190 52.98 3.01 25.69
N LEU A 191 51.89 2.25 25.63
CA LEU A 191 51.85 0.82 25.94
C LEU A 191 52.68 0.00 24.92
N ARG A 192 52.60 0.32 23.62
CA ARG A 192 53.44 -0.33 22.60
C ARG A 192 54.93 -0.02 22.78
N THR A 193 55.28 1.22 23.13
CA THR A 193 56.67 1.62 23.42
C THR A 193 57.19 0.90 24.67
N LYS A 194 56.36 0.72 25.71
CA LYS A 194 56.71 -0.13 26.85
C LYS A 194 57.01 -1.56 26.38
N LEU A 195 56.12 -2.21 25.64
CA LEU A 195 56.32 -3.59 25.14
C LEU A 195 57.57 -3.78 24.27
N SER A 196 58.05 -2.74 23.60
CA SER A 196 59.30 -2.81 22.81
C SER A 196 60.57 -2.84 23.67
N ASN A 197 60.48 -2.57 24.98
CA ASN A 197 61.60 -2.64 25.89
C ASN A 197 61.95 -4.11 26.23
N LEU A 198 63.10 -4.56 25.74
CA LEU A 198 63.66 -5.90 25.98
C LEU A 198 63.86 -6.26 27.46
N ALA A 199 63.97 -5.26 28.36
CA ALA A 199 64.15 -5.47 29.79
C ALA A 199 62.85 -5.70 30.59
N LEU A 200 61.69 -5.80 29.93
CA LEU A 200 60.43 -6.17 30.58
C LEU A 200 60.40 -7.64 30.97
N ASP A 201 60.14 -7.89 32.27
CA ASP A 201 59.74 -9.18 32.79
C ASP A 201 58.38 -9.64 32.23
N ASP A 202 58.10 -10.94 32.35
CA ASP A 202 56.91 -11.55 31.75
C ASP A 202 55.59 -11.07 32.38
N ALA A 203 55.58 -10.71 33.68
CA ALA A 203 54.38 -10.23 34.34
C ALA A 203 54.02 -8.82 33.88
N THR A 204 54.98 -7.89 33.89
CA THR A 204 54.76 -6.53 33.37
C THR A 204 54.42 -6.55 31.87
N ARG A 205 55.03 -7.46 31.09
CA ARG A 205 54.66 -7.68 29.68
C ARG A 205 53.20 -8.10 29.53
N ALA A 206 52.75 -9.08 30.32
CA ALA A 206 51.36 -9.54 30.31
C ALA A 206 50.36 -8.44 30.72
N GLU A 207 50.70 -7.61 31.71
CA GLU A 207 49.87 -6.46 32.12
C GLU A 207 49.73 -5.40 31.01
N VAL A 208 50.83 -5.05 30.33
CA VAL A 208 50.79 -4.06 29.24
C VAL A 208 50.03 -4.61 28.02
N THR A 209 50.16 -5.89 27.70
CA THR A 209 49.33 -6.55 26.67
C THR A 209 47.84 -6.57 27.07
N LYS A 210 47.52 -6.85 28.34
CA LYS A 210 46.14 -6.79 28.88
C LYS A 210 45.55 -5.38 28.78
N ALA A 211 46.34 -4.34 29.05
CA ALA A 211 45.93 -2.95 28.90
C ALA A 211 45.62 -2.57 27.45
N LEU A 212 46.45 -2.97 26.48
CA LEU A 212 46.16 -2.77 25.05
C LEU A 212 44.87 -3.46 24.63
N ALA A 213 44.67 -4.72 25.01
CA ALA A 213 43.45 -5.47 24.69
C ALA A 213 42.19 -4.87 25.35
N ALA A 214 42.33 -4.19 26.50
CA ALA A 214 41.24 -3.46 27.15
C ALA A 214 40.87 -2.18 26.40
N LEU A 215 41.83 -1.43 25.85
CA LEU A 215 41.58 -0.28 24.97
C LEU A 215 40.88 -0.71 23.68
N ASP A 216 41.45 -1.69 22.97
CA ASP A 216 40.88 -2.18 21.70
C ASP A 216 39.44 -2.70 21.90
N ARG A 217 39.14 -3.31 23.06
CA ARG A 217 37.77 -3.70 23.45
C ARG A 217 36.86 -2.51 23.75
N LYS A 218 37.30 -1.56 24.57
CA LYS A 218 36.52 -0.35 24.91
C LYS A 218 36.06 0.38 23.64
N GLU A 219 36.94 0.48 22.64
CA GLU A 219 36.59 1.03 21.32
C GLU A 219 35.54 0.17 20.60
N ALA A 220 35.75 -1.15 20.52
CA ALA A 220 34.84 -2.08 19.84
C ALA A 220 33.44 -2.14 20.48
N ASP A 221 33.36 -2.20 21.82
CA ASP A 221 32.10 -2.21 22.57
C ASP A 221 31.32 -0.91 22.36
N ALA A 222 32.01 0.24 22.30
CA ALA A 222 31.41 1.54 22.06
C ALA A 222 30.85 1.67 20.62
N VAL A 223 31.60 1.21 19.61
CA VAL A 223 31.14 1.17 18.21
C VAL A 223 29.97 0.19 18.07
N GLY A 224 30.04 -1.00 18.69
CA GLY A 224 28.94 -1.97 18.69
C GLY A 224 27.65 -1.43 19.31
N ALA A 225 27.76 -0.72 20.45
CA ALA A 225 26.61 -0.05 21.07
C ALA A 225 26.00 1.03 20.19
N MET A 226 26.83 1.82 19.48
CA MET A 226 26.37 2.81 18.51
C MET A 226 25.65 2.15 17.34
N ARG A 227 26.23 1.10 16.74
CA ARG A 227 25.65 0.36 15.62
C ARG A 227 24.29 -0.24 15.94
N ASN A 228 24.11 -0.81 17.14
CA ASN A 228 22.82 -1.33 17.61
C ASN A 228 21.76 -0.22 17.72
N ARG A 229 22.15 0.96 18.22
CA ARG A 229 21.27 2.14 18.28
C ARG A 229 20.89 2.67 16.90
N ASP A 230 21.84 2.64 15.96
CA ASP A 230 21.62 3.11 14.59
C ASP A 230 20.73 2.14 13.79
N GLN A 231 20.85 0.82 14.01
CA GLN A 231 19.91 -0.17 13.50
C GLN A 231 18.48 0.08 14.00
N ALA A 232 18.28 0.29 15.30
CA ALA A 232 16.97 0.63 15.86
C ALA A 232 16.42 1.95 15.29
N THR A 233 17.29 2.93 15.04
CA THR A 233 16.96 4.21 14.40
C THR A 233 16.50 4.01 12.95
N LEU A 234 17.16 3.14 12.19
CA LEU A 234 16.78 2.81 10.81
C LEU A 234 15.44 2.07 10.72
N ALA A 235 15.19 1.09 11.60
CA ALA A 235 13.90 0.39 11.67
C ALA A 235 12.74 1.36 11.95
N ALA A 236 12.87 2.22 12.97
CA ALA A 236 11.86 3.24 13.28
C ALA A 236 11.67 4.26 12.14
N PHE A 237 12.75 4.61 11.43
CA PHE A 237 12.67 5.50 10.27
C PHE A 237 11.97 4.84 9.08
N GLN A 238 12.21 3.55 8.82
CA GLN A 238 11.53 2.78 7.78
C GLN A 238 10.01 2.71 8.00
N VAL A 239 9.56 2.41 9.22
CA VAL A 239 8.13 2.44 9.59
C VAL A 239 7.53 3.83 9.34
N THR A 240 8.26 4.89 9.73
CA THR A 240 7.84 6.28 9.52
C THR A 240 7.71 6.63 8.03
N LEU A 241 8.65 6.17 7.19
CA LEU A 241 8.62 6.34 5.74
C LEU A 241 7.44 5.61 5.10
N HIS A 242 7.19 4.34 5.44
CA HIS A 242 6.04 3.60 4.90
C HIS A 242 4.70 4.26 5.30
N ALA A 243 4.55 4.67 6.56
CA ALA A 243 3.37 5.38 7.04
C ALA A 243 3.20 6.77 6.37
N ARG A 244 4.28 7.41 5.93
CA ARG A 244 4.24 8.65 5.14
C ARG A 244 3.81 8.39 3.70
N VAL A 245 4.48 7.47 2.99
CA VAL A 245 4.16 7.07 1.61
C VAL A 245 2.68 6.71 1.48
N ARG A 246 2.15 5.88 2.40
CA ARG A 246 0.73 5.48 2.40
C ARG A 246 -0.23 6.66 2.53
N ARG A 247 0.07 7.62 3.41
CA ARG A 247 -0.76 8.83 3.59
C ARG A 247 -0.70 9.73 2.35
N GLU A 248 0.47 9.98 1.80
CA GLU A 248 0.65 10.78 0.58
C GLU A 248 -0.04 10.12 -0.63
N LEU A 249 0.11 8.80 -0.79
CA LEU A 249 -0.55 8.00 -1.84
C LEU A 249 -2.08 8.07 -1.72
N ALA A 250 -2.64 7.82 -0.53
CA ALA A 250 -4.08 7.85 -0.31
C ALA A 250 -4.68 9.25 -0.56
N GLN A 251 -4.01 10.31 -0.12
CA GLN A 251 -4.41 11.69 -0.39
C GLN A 251 -4.42 12.01 -1.89
N GLN A 252 -3.36 11.62 -2.61
CA GLN A 252 -3.25 11.88 -4.04
C GLN A 252 -4.21 11.02 -4.88
N ILE A 253 -4.41 9.74 -4.56
CA ILE A 253 -5.43 8.90 -5.20
C ILE A 253 -6.83 9.50 -4.98
N GLY A 254 -7.16 9.92 -3.75
CA GLY A 254 -8.42 10.63 -3.48
C GLY A 254 -8.57 11.93 -4.29
N SER A 255 -7.46 12.64 -4.56
CA SER A 255 -7.46 13.81 -5.45
C SER A 255 -7.64 13.47 -6.94
N LEU A 256 -7.11 12.33 -7.38
CA LEU A 256 -7.27 11.83 -8.75
C LEU A 256 -8.73 11.43 -8.97
N GLN A 257 -9.28 10.57 -8.11
CA GLN A 257 -10.68 10.13 -8.12
C GLN A 257 -11.67 11.30 -8.18
N LYS A 258 -11.49 12.32 -7.33
CA LYS A 258 -12.33 13.53 -7.35
C LYS A 258 -12.28 14.26 -8.70
N ARG A 259 -11.09 14.40 -9.31
CA ARG A 259 -10.91 15.01 -10.64
C ARG A 259 -11.50 14.15 -11.75
N THR A 260 -11.34 12.84 -11.69
CA THR A 260 -11.92 11.87 -12.65
C THR A 260 -13.44 11.93 -12.63
N VAL A 261 -14.06 11.88 -11.44
CA VAL A 261 -15.52 11.99 -11.27
C VAL A 261 -16.03 13.34 -11.77
N ALA A 262 -15.34 14.46 -11.46
CA ALA A 262 -15.72 15.77 -11.96
C ALA A 262 -15.68 15.85 -13.50
N LYS A 263 -14.61 15.35 -14.13
CA LYS A 263 -14.48 15.26 -15.60
C LYS A 263 -15.58 14.40 -16.24
N ILE A 264 -15.89 13.23 -15.67
CA ILE A 264 -16.99 12.36 -16.13
C ILE A 264 -18.32 13.10 -16.06
N ASN A 265 -18.61 13.77 -14.94
CA ASN A 265 -19.88 14.48 -14.75
C ASN A 265 -20.02 15.66 -15.73
N VAL A 266 -18.95 16.46 -15.94
CA VAL A 266 -18.92 17.52 -16.97
C VAL A 266 -19.15 16.94 -18.36
N ARG A 267 -18.49 15.82 -18.72
CA ARG A 267 -18.68 15.18 -20.03
C ARG A 267 -20.09 14.62 -20.21
N GLN A 268 -20.70 14.08 -19.16
CA GLN A 268 -22.09 13.61 -19.16
C GLN A 268 -23.06 14.77 -19.36
N GLN A 269 -22.86 15.91 -18.69
CA GLN A 269 -23.66 17.13 -18.90
C GLN A 269 -23.53 17.67 -20.33
N GLN A 270 -22.30 17.73 -20.87
CA GLN A 270 -22.04 18.13 -22.26
C GLN A 270 -22.73 17.19 -23.28
N ALA A 271 -22.64 15.87 -23.06
CA ALA A 271 -23.29 14.89 -23.91
C ALA A 271 -24.81 15.03 -23.87
N GLN A 272 -25.38 15.29 -22.69
CA GLN A 272 -26.82 15.52 -22.52
C GLN A 272 -27.28 16.82 -23.19
N SER A 273 -26.55 17.94 -23.04
CA SER A 273 -26.88 19.19 -23.74
C SER A 273 -26.73 19.08 -25.26
N GLN A 274 -25.77 18.29 -25.75
CA GLN A 274 -25.62 17.99 -27.19
C GLN A 274 -26.78 17.13 -27.71
N ILE A 275 -27.23 16.13 -26.95
CA ILE A 275 -28.44 15.35 -27.31
C ILE A 275 -29.65 16.28 -27.35
N VAL A 276 -29.89 17.12 -26.33
CA VAL A 276 -31.03 18.06 -26.33
C VAL A 276 -30.94 19.06 -27.49
N GLY A 277 -29.74 19.53 -27.85
CA GLY A 277 -29.54 20.45 -28.98
C GLY A 277 -29.61 19.81 -30.38
N GLN A 278 -29.49 18.48 -30.51
CA GLN A 278 -29.57 17.76 -31.80
C GLN A 278 -30.86 16.95 -31.97
N VAL A 279 -31.48 16.50 -30.88
CA VAL A 279 -32.77 15.78 -30.85
C VAL A 279 -33.92 16.77 -30.62
N GLY A 280 -33.64 17.93 -30.02
CA GLY A 280 -34.48 19.10 -30.18
C GLY A 280 -34.70 19.36 -31.67
N LEU A 281 -35.96 19.23 -32.10
CA LEU A 281 -36.43 19.67 -33.40
C LEU A 281 -35.89 21.07 -33.68
N PRO A 282 -35.58 21.43 -34.94
CA PRO A 282 -35.17 22.80 -35.26
C PRO A 282 -36.19 23.77 -34.62
N PRO A 283 -35.78 24.86 -33.95
CA PRO A 283 -36.64 25.63 -33.03
C PRO A 283 -37.84 26.34 -33.67
N THR A 284 -38.08 26.12 -34.97
CA THR A 284 -39.21 26.60 -35.78
C THR A 284 -39.95 25.47 -36.51
N GLY A 285 -39.48 24.23 -36.43
CA GLY A 285 -40.08 23.04 -37.01
C GLY A 285 -40.97 22.31 -36.01
N GLY A 286 -42.20 22.79 -35.83
CA GLY A 286 -43.24 22.02 -35.15
C GLY A 286 -43.46 20.65 -35.82
N VAL A 287 -44.25 19.79 -35.19
CA VAL A 287 -44.68 18.50 -35.76
C VAL A 287 -45.04 18.71 -37.23
N ALA A 288 -44.52 17.87 -38.13
CA ALA A 288 -44.73 18.03 -39.58
C ALA A 288 -46.19 17.71 -39.96
N VAL A 289 -47.10 18.63 -39.61
CA VAL A 289 -48.54 18.48 -39.78
C VAL A 289 -48.85 18.61 -41.28
N PRO A 290 -49.54 17.62 -41.90
CA PRO A 290 -49.87 17.66 -43.31
C PRO A 290 -50.56 18.97 -43.73
N PRO A 291 -50.25 19.52 -44.92
CA PRO A 291 -50.98 20.66 -45.47
C PRO A 291 -52.46 20.29 -45.61
N GLY A 292 -53.34 21.13 -45.05
CA GLY A 292 -54.80 20.90 -45.01
C GLY A 292 -55.37 20.62 -43.61
N VAL A 293 -54.54 20.39 -42.59
CA VAL A 293 -55.03 20.29 -41.19
C VAL A 293 -55.33 21.68 -40.64
N GLY A 294 -56.56 21.91 -40.20
CA GLY A 294 -57.00 23.19 -39.64
C GLY A 294 -56.27 23.59 -38.34
N PRO A 295 -56.17 24.90 -38.02
CA PRO A 295 -55.31 25.40 -36.94
C PRO A 295 -55.63 24.81 -35.57
N GLY A 296 -56.92 24.65 -35.23
CA GLY A 296 -57.33 24.03 -33.96
C GLY A 296 -56.96 22.54 -33.84
N MET A 297 -56.77 21.84 -34.96
CA MET A 297 -56.29 20.45 -34.96
C MET A 297 -54.76 20.39 -34.88
N ARG A 298 -54.04 21.33 -35.52
CA ARG A 298 -52.59 21.51 -35.33
C ARG A 298 -52.27 21.76 -33.85
N GLN A 299 -52.97 22.67 -33.20
CA GLN A 299 -52.79 22.98 -31.77
C GLN A 299 -53.10 21.76 -30.86
N LYS A 300 -54.10 20.94 -31.20
CA LYS A 300 -54.38 19.68 -30.49
C LYS A 300 -53.24 18.66 -30.64
N LEU A 301 -52.69 18.50 -31.85
CA LEU A 301 -51.54 17.61 -32.10
C LEU A 301 -50.28 18.08 -31.38
N GLU A 302 -50.00 19.39 -31.37
CA GLU A 302 -48.89 19.99 -30.62
C GLU A 302 -49.06 19.78 -29.11
N THR A 303 -50.26 19.98 -28.57
CA THR A 303 -50.57 19.73 -27.14
C THR A 303 -50.42 18.26 -26.77
N LEU A 304 -50.86 17.35 -27.65
CA LEU A 304 -50.74 15.91 -27.46
C LEU A 304 -49.26 15.47 -27.47
N HIS A 305 -48.48 15.94 -28.45
CA HIS A 305 -47.04 15.70 -28.54
C HIS A 305 -46.32 16.22 -27.30
N ALA A 306 -46.57 17.47 -26.91
CA ALA A 306 -45.97 18.08 -25.71
C ALA A 306 -46.29 17.30 -24.44
N ARG A 307 -47.51 16.73 -24.32
CA ARG A 307 -47.89 15.86 -23.19
C ARG A 307 -47.09 14.56 -23.20
N PHE A 308 -47.04 13.82 -24.31
CA PHE A 308 -46.29 12.56 -24.38
C PHE A 308 -44.79 12.79 -24.19
N GLN A 309 -44.24 13.88 -24.71
CA GLN A 309 -42.85 14.29 -24.49
C GLN A 309 -42.59 14.58 -23.00
N HIS A 310 -43.44 15.37 -22.34
CA HIS A 310 -43.33 15.64 -20.89
C HIS A 310 -43.47 14.37 -20.04
N ASP A 311 -44.43 13.49 -20.36
CA ASP A 311 -44.61 12.22 -19.64
C ASP A 311 -43.38 11.31 -19.85
N PHE A 312 -42.84 11.22 -21.07
CA PHE A 312 -41.58 10.50 -21.35
C PHE A 312 -40.38 11.10 -20.60
N ASP A 313 -40.22 12.42 -20.60
CA ASP A 313 -39.09 13.11 -19.94
C ASP A 313 -39.11 12.90 -18.42
N ARG A 314 -40.30 12.95 -17.79
CA ARG A 314 -40.49 12.58 -16.39
C ARG A 314 -40.05 11.13 -16.16
N ASP A 315 -40.53 10.20 -16.98
CA ASP A 315 -40.29 8.77 -16.83
C ASP A 315 -38.83 8.35 -17.14
N ALA A 316 -38.17 9.07 -18.04
CA ALA A 316 -36.75 8.96 -18.32
C ALA A 316 -35.92 9.51 -17.16
N SER A 317 -36.31 10.65 -16.58
CA SER A 317 -35.62 11.23 -15.41
C SER A 317 -35.64 10.29 -14.19
N GLN A 318 -36.74 9.57 -13.96
CA GLN A 318 -36.84 8.56 -12.91
C GLN A 318 -35.89 7.38 -13.16
N THR A 319 -35.84 6.89 -14.41
CA THR A 319 -34.95 5.79 -14.84
C THR A 319 -33.48 6.18 -14.66
N VAL A 320 -33.11 7.41 -15.04
CA VAL A 320 -31.77 7.98 -14.83
C VAL A 320 -31.44 8.16 -13.34
N ALA A 321 -32.39 8.61 -12.52
CA ALA A 321 -32.21 8.73 -11.07
C ALA A 321 -31.97 7.38 -10.40
N GLN A 322 -32.65 6.31 -10.84
CA GLN A 322 -32.44 4.95 -10.34
C GLN A 322 -31.04 4.42 -10.71
N PHE A 323 -30.56 4.68 -11.92
CA PHE A 323 -29.18 4.41 -12.31
C PHE A 323 -28.16 5.18 -11.45
N GLN A 324 -28.40 6.47 -11.19
CA GLN A 324 -27.53 7.27 -10.33
C GLN A 324 -27.44 6.73 -8.90
N ARG A 325 -28.56 6.29 -8.30
CA ARG A 325 -28.57 5.61 -6.99
C ARG A 325 -27.73 4.33 -7.01
N THR A 326 -27.91 3.49 -8.03
CA THR A 326 -27.16 2.24 -8.22
C THR A 326 -25.65 2.52 -8.33
N ARG A 327 -25.26 3.50 -9.16
CA ARG A 327 -23.87 3.97 -9.27
C ARG A 327 -23.31 4.44 -7.92
N ALA A 328 -24.05 5.24 -7.16
CA ALA A 328 -23.62 5.73 -5.85
C ALA A 328 -23.52 4.62 -4.79
N GLU A 329 -24.28 3.54 -4.90
CA GLU A 329 -24.10 2.34 -4.07
C GLU A 329 -22.85 1.55 -4.48
N LEU A 330 -22.67 1.26 -5.77
CA LEU A 330 -21.49 0.55 -6.27
C LEU A 330 -20.18 1.31 -5.98
N THR A 331 -20.17 2.64 -6.09
CA THR A 331 -19.03 3.48 -5.67
C THR A 331 -18.79 3.40 -4.15
N ARG A 332 -19.83 3.33 -3.31
CA ARG A 332 -19.65 3.10 -1.86
C ARG A 332 -19.07 1.71 -1.57
N ARG A 333 -19.54 0.66 -2.25
CA ARG A 333 -18.96 -0.70 -2.16
C ARG A 333 -17.49 -0.72 -2.59
N PHE A 334 -17.14 0.01 -3.65
CA PHE A 334 -15.75 0.17 -4.12
C PHE A 334 -14.86 0.86 -3.07
N HIS A 335 -15.33 1.95 -2.43
CA HIS A 335 -14.58 2.58 -1.35
C HIS A 335 -14.45 1.70 -0.11
N ALA A 336 -15.50 0.93 0.25
CA ALA A 336 -15.42 -0.05 1.33
C ALA A 336 -14.41 -1.18 1.02
N LEU A 337 -14.32 -1.60 -0.24
CA LEU A 337 -13.32 -2.56 -0.73
C LEU A 337 -11.88 -2.08 -0.45
N ALA A 338 -11.58 -0.85 -0.88
CA ALA A 338 -10.26 -0.23 -0.68
C ALA A 338 -9.96 0.08 0.80
N GLY A 339 -10.99 0.41 1.59
CA GLY A 339 -10.85 0.68 3.02
C GLY A 339 -10.56 -0.57 3.85
N ALA A 340 -11.13 -1.72 3.51
CA ALA A 340 -10.89 -2.99 4.20
C ALA A 340 -9.43 -3.46 4.04
N ASP A 341 -8.89 -3.40 2.82
CA ASP A 341 -7.50 -3.78 2.51
C ASP A 341 -6.46 -2.92 3.28
N ALA A 342 -6.74 -1.63 3.47
CA ALA A 342 -5.90 -0.77 4.31
C ALA A 342 -5.93 -1.16 5.80
N ALA A 343 -7.08 -1.64 6.31
CA ALA A 343 -7.20 -2.13 7.68
C ALA A 343 -6.46 -3.47 7.87
N ASP A 344 -6.69 -4.44 6.98
CA ASP A 344 -6.10 -5.77 7.02
C ASP A 344 -4.56 -5.71 6.97
N ARG A 345 -3.99 -4.92 6.05
CA ARG A 345 -2.53 -4.70 5.96
C ARG A 345 -1.95 -4.07 7.21
N SER A 346 -2.67 -3.12 7.83
CA SER A 346 -2.23 -2.51 9.10
C SER A 346 -2.30 -3.47 10.29
N GLY A 347 -3.08 -4.55 10.18
CA GLY A 347 -3.13 -5.65 11.15
C GLY A 347 -1.89 -6.54 11.02
N ALA A 348 -1.60 -7.00 9.80
CA ALA A 348 -0.42 -7.83 9.51
C ALA A 348 0.89 -7.14 9.89
N GLU A 349 1.06 -5.85 9.58
CA GLU A 349 2.27 -5.09 9.99
C GLU A 349 2.42 -5.00 11.50
N ARG A 350 1.35 -4.68 12.23
CA ARG A 350 1.39 -4.68 13.71
C ARG A 350 1.73 -6.05 14.29
N GLN A 351 1.40 -7.13 13.58
CA GLN A 351 1.71 -8.49 13.98
C GLN A 351 3.20 -8.83 13.72
N ILE A 352 3.74 -8.39 12.58
CA ILE A 352 5.19 -8.46 12.30
C ILE A 352 5.99 -7.60 13.29
N ASP A 353 5.59 -6.36 13.54
CA ASP A 353 6.22 -5.46 14.53
C ASP A 353 6.24 -6.11 15.93
N ALA A 354 5.13 -6.75 16.34
CA ALA A 354 5.03 -7.43 17.63
C ALA A 354 5.95 -8.65 17.73
N LEU A 355 6.03 -9.47 16.68
CA LEU A 355 6.89 -10.65 16.63
C LEU A 355 8.38 -10.29 16.53
N GLN A 356 8.73 -9.30 15.69
CA GLN A 356 10.10 -8.76 15.62
C GLN A 356 10.54 -8.17 16.96
N LYS A 357 9.63 -7.52 17.71
CA LYS A 357 9.91 -7.08 19.07
C LYS A 357 10.11 -8.27 20.02
N GLN A 358 9.20 -9.25 20.07
CA GLN A 358 9.33 -10.44 20.92
C GLN A 358 10.63 -11.20 20.65
N ARG A 359 11.01 -11.32 19.38
CA ARG A 359 12.29 -11.90 18.92
C ARG A 359 13.48 -11.12 19.47
N GLY A 360 13.45 -9.79 19.39
CA GLY A 360 14.51 -8.91 19.90
C GLY A 360 14.65 -8.98 21.43
N ASP A 361 13.53 -8.96 22.15
CA ASP A 361 13.47 -9.09 23.60
C ASP A 361 14.03 -10.47 24.03
N LEU A 362 13.55 -11.56 23.42
CA LEU A 362 14.01 -12.94 23.70
C LEU A 362 15.51 -13.15 23.41
N TYR A 363 16.00 -12.67 22.26
CA TYR A 363 17.43 -12.73 21.94
C TYR A 363 18.27 -11.94 22.96
N GLY A 364 17.77 -10.79 23.43
CA GLY A 364 18.38 -10.01 24.50
C GLY A 364 18.47 -10.78 25.82
N GLU A 365 17.40 -11.50 26.20
CA GLU A 365 17.37 -12.36 27.39
C GLU A 365 18.38 -13.52 27.29
N MET A 366 18.42 -14.21 26.15
CA MET A 366 19.38 -15.29 25.87
C MET A 366 20.82 -14.80 25.99
N VAL A 367 21.17 -13.71 25.30
CA VAL A 367 22.52 -13.12 25.36
C VAL A 367 22.87 -12.65 26.78
N ALA A 368 21.91 -12.07 27.51
CA ALA A 368 22.12 -11.68 28.90
C ALA A 368 22.35 -12.88 29.82
N GLN A 369 21.71 -14.03 29.57
CA GLN A 369 21.92 -15.27 30.32
C GLN A 369 23.27 -15.91 30.00
N ILE A 370 23.60 -16.06 28.71
CA ILE A 370 24.90 -16.57 28.26
C ILE A 370 26.05 -15.75 28.86
N ASN A 371 25.94 -14.41 28.86
CA ASN A 371 26.94 -13.53 29.47
C ASN A 371 27.08 -13.70 30.99
N ARG A 372 26.04 -14.15 31.71
CA ARG A 372 26.14 -14.49 33.14
C ARG A 372 26.93 -15.79 33.34
N GLU A 373 26.59 -16.85 32.63
CA GLU A 373 27.27 -18.15 32.76
C GLU A 373 28.73 -18.06 32.31
N VAL A 374 29.00 -17.42 31.17
CA VAL A 374 30.35 -17.17 30.66
C VAL A 374 31.20 -16.40 31.68
N LYS A 375 30.60 -15.45 32.42
CA LYS A 375 31.29 -14.71 33.50
C LYS A 375 31.60 -15.60 34.70
N VAL A 376 30.71 -16.53 35.07
CA VAL A 376 30.93 -17.50 36.14
C VAL A 376 32.05 -18.48 35.76
N ILE A 377 32.05 -19.02 34.54
CA ILE A 377 33.12 -19.88 34.03
C ILE A 377 34.46 -19.15 33.99
N ALA A 378 34.46 -17.90 33.53
CA ALA A 378 35.66 -17.07 33.51
C ALA A 378 36.23 -16.85 34.92
N GLN A 379 35.38 -16.57 35.91
CA GLN A 379 35.77 -16.47 37.31
C GLN A 379 36.35 -17.80 37.85
N LYS A 380 35.71 -18.95 37.60
CA LYS A 380 36.23 -20.29 37.95
C LYS A 380 37.62 -20.54 37.33
N ARG A 381 37.86 -20.04 36.10
CA ARG A 381 39.10 -20.23 35.31
C ARG A 381 40.22 -19.21 35.57
N GLY A 382 40.01 -18.21 36.44
CA GLY A 382 40.97 -17.10 36.62
C GLY A 382 41.08 -16.17 35.40
N ILE A 383 40.04 -16.14 34.56
CA ILE A 383 39.94 -15.31 33.36
C ILE A 383 39.24 -14.01 33.74
N GLY A 384 39.99 -12.91 33.76
CA GLY A 384 39.43 -11.59 34.11
C GLY A 384 38.62 -10.93 33.00
N VAL A 385 38.69 -11.45 31.76
CA VAL A 385 38.29 -10.75 30.53
C VAL A 385 37.83 -11.78 29.48
N VAL A 386 36.58 -11.73 29.01
CA VAL A 386 36.05 -12.63 27.95
C VAL A 386 35.52 -11.85 26.74
N VAL A 387 35.90 -12.20 25.51
CA VAL A 387 35.40 -11.58 24.26
C VAL A 387 34.32 -12.43 23.58
N SER A 388 33.31 -11.79 23.00
CA SER A 388 32.23 -12.43 22.24
C SER A 388 32.42 -12.23 20.74
N ASN A 389 32.28 -13.27 19.91
CA ASN A 389 32.29 -13.19 18.44
C ASN A 389 33.54 -12.53 17.81
N VAL A 390 34.72 -12.75 18.40
CA VAL A 390 36.01 -12.31 17.83
C VAL A 390 36.81 -13.53 17.34
N VAL A 391 37.50 -13.39 16.20
CA VAL A 391 38.48 -14.37 15.73
C VAL A 391 39.50 -14.61 16.84
N ALA A 392 39.73 -15.88 17.21
CA ALA A 392 40.46 -16.27 18.41
C ALA A 392 41.75 -15.44 18.62
N PRO A 393 41.82 -14.60 19.67
CA PRO A 393 43.03 -13.83 19.95
C PRO A 393 44.19 -14.78 20.27
N ALA A 394 45.41 -14.45 19.83
CA ALA A 394 46.57 -15.31 20.03
C ALA A 394 46.83 -15.56 21.53
N GLY A 395 46.79 -16.83 21.96
CA GLY A 395 46.89 -17.22 23.37
C GLY A 395 45.58 -17.12 24.17
N GLY A 396 44.46 -16.79 23.54
CA GLY A 396 43.13 -16.79 24.15
C GLY A 396 42.63 -18.21 24.47
N VAL A 397 41.92 -18.33 25.60
CA VAL A 397 41.27 -19.59 26.01
C VAL A 397 39.87 -19.65 25.40
N ASP A 398 39.58 -20.69 24.63
CA ASP A 398 38.20 -20.94 24.17
C ASP A 398 37.34 -21.38 25.36
N LEU A 399 36.28 -20.63 25.64
CA LEU A 399 35.28 -20.97 26.65
C LEU A 399 33.98 -21.48 26.04
N THR A 400 33.86 -21.53 24.70
CA THR A 400 32.63 -21.89 23.99
C THR A 400 32.15 -23.30 24.39
N SER A 401 33.04 -24.28 24.46
CA SER A 401 32.68 -25.67 24.80
C SER A 401 32.37 -25.91 26.27
N GLU A 402 32.85 -25.07 27.20
CA GLU A 402 32.42 -25.10 28.60
C GLU A 402 31.11 -24.36 28.80
N ALA A 403 30.98 -23.17 28.21
CA ALA A 403 29.76 -22.39 28.25
C ALA A 403 28.59 -23.16 27.62
N GLN A 404 28.83 -23.89 26.52
CA GLN A 404 27.84 -24.79 25.93
C GLN A 404 27.32 -25.82 26.95
N LYS A 405 28.18 -26.47 27.75
CA LYS A 405 27.76 -27.44 28.76
C LYS A 405 27.00 -26.81 29.93
N ASP A 406 27.49 -25.70 30.46
CA ASP A 406 26.78 -24.98 31.54
C ASP A 406 25.42 -24.44 31.00
N ILE A 407 25.30 -24.09 29.71
CA ILE A 407 24.04 -23.67 29.08
C ILE A 407 23.08 -24.84 28.79
N GLU A 408 23.59 -25.98 28.33
CA GLU A 408 22.81 -27.20 28.09
C GLU A 408 22.26 -27.79 29.40
N SER A 409 23.01 -27.67 30.51
CA SER A 409 22.58 -28.15 31.84
C SER A 409 21.56 -27.25 32.55
N LEU A 410 21.21 -26.08 32.00
CA LEU A 410 20.05 -25.28 32.45
C LEU A 410 18.69 -25.95 32.11
N HIS A 411 18.73 -27.12 31.46
CA HIS A 411 17.58 -27.89 31.02
C HIS A 411 17.24 -29.09 31.95
N GLU A 412 18.08 -29.35 32.96
CA GLU A 412 17.95 -30.39 34.01
C GLU A 412 17.49 -29.80 35.36
#